data_AF-A0A838TEN3-F1
#
_entry.id   AF-A0A838TEN3-F1
#
_cell.length_a   1.000
_cell.length_b   1.000
_cell.length_c   1.000
_cell.angle_alpha   90.00
_cell.angle_beta   90.00
_cell.angle_gamma   90.00
#
_symmetry.space_group_name_H-M   'P 1'
#
loop_
_entity.id
_entity.type
_entity.pdbx_description
1 polymer ?
#
loop_
_entity_poly.entity_id
_entity_poly.type
_entity_poly.pdbx_seq_one_letter_code
_entity_poly.pdbx_strand_id
1 'polypeptide(L)'
;MAGPIVRASTFLPQLTAPRRFASVDVRGALVLFLVGYIKKACIADGVAVYVDQYFAQSGSFTAISAWIGVLFYAIQIYCDFSGYTDMAIDCARLLGYELTLNFNFPYLAQDIADFWHRWHISLSTWLRDYLYIPLGGNRGPRWFVYRNIMVTMLLGGLWHGAAWTFVIWGALHGFALILHRLWCEWIARFSRLSKAKVLIGWPLTIYWVCLAWIFFRAADLPQAGVVLRSFVFWHNYGTMALNPWLLALVPALGLVHWMTARGLFAGWWRRGPDAVFAAGFGCAVAGVLLFVPTHYTPFIYFQF
;
A
#
# COMPACT_ATOMS: atom_id res chain seq x y z
N MET A 1 9.89 13.45 -5.57
CA MET A 1 9.39 14.19 -4.39
C MET A 1 8.83 13.26 -3.29
N ALA A 2 8.41 12.02 -3.57
CA ALA A 2 7.90 11.07 -2.56
C ALA A 2 8.65 9.72 -2.51
N GLY A 3 9.97 9.75 -2.30
CA GLY A 3 10.76 8.53 -2.07
C GLY A 3 10.66 8.01 -0.63
N PRO A 4 11.24 6.85 -0.30
CA PRO A 4 11.33 6.38 1.08
C PRO A 4 11.94 7.44 1.99
N ILE A 5 11.37 7.61 3.19
CA ILE A 5 11.93 8.49 4.22
C ILE A 5 13.28 7.92 4.67
N VAL A 6 14.35 8.68 4.42
CA VAL A 6 15.72 8.30 4.76
C VAL A 6 16.11 8.83 6.14
N ARG A 7 17.01 8.13 6.83
CA ARG A 7 17.61 8.60 8.09
C ARG A 7 19.00 9.12 7.83
N ALA A 8 19.34 10.24 8.45
CA ALA A 8 20.67 10.82 8.35
C ALA A 8 21.76 9.82 8.77
N SER A 9 21.52 9.05 9.84
CA SER A 9 22.46 8.04 10.35
C SER A 9 22.74 6.91 9.36
N THR A 10 21.84 6.60 8.44
CA THR A 10 22.03 5.53 7.44
C THR A 10 22.44 6.07 6.07
N PHE A 11 22.04 7.29 5.71
CA PHE A 11 22.28 7.87 4.39
C PHE A 11 23.54 8.72 4.31
N LEU A 12 23.86 9.53 5.34
CA LEU A 12 25.05 10.38 5.32
C LEU A 12 26.37 9.58 5.22
N PRO A 13 26.54 8.43 5.88
CA PRO A 13 27.73 7.60 5.69
C PRO A 13 27.85 7.09 4.25
N GLN A 14 26.72 6.86 3.56
CA GLN A 14 26.75 6.48 2.16
C GLN A 14 27.30 7.63 1.32
N LEU A 15 26.93 8.89 1.59
CA LEU A 15 27.39 10.07 0.81
C LEU A 15 28.92 10.24 0.81
N THR A 16 29.58 9.92 1.93
CA THR A 16 31.04 10.07 2.07
C THR A 16 31.83 8.84 1.62
N ALA A 17 31.20 7.67 1.58
CA ALA A 17 31.86 6.45 1.13
C ALA A 17 32.12 6.47 -0.40
N PRO A 18 33.26 5.92 -0.86
CA PRO A 18 33.53 5.74 -2.29
C PRO A 18 32.45 4.89 -2.98
N ARG A 19 31.99 5.34 -4.16
CA ARG A 19 30.97 4.63 -4.95
C ARG A 19 31.55 3.36 -5.57
N ARG A 20 30.80 2.26 -5.46
CA ARG A 20 31.15 0.97 -6.07
C ARG A 20 30.25 0.66 -7.26
N PHE A 21 30.35 1.44 -8.34
CA PHE A 21 29.51 1.27 -9.53
C PHE A 21 29.67 -0.12 -10.18
N ALA A 22 30.87 -0.70 -10.11
CA ALA A 22 31.16 -2.02 -10.65
C ALA A 22 30.36 -3.16 -9.97
N SER A 23 29.82 -2.96 -8.76
CA SER A 23 29.02 -3.96 -8.04
C SER A 23 27.51 -3.78 -8.20
N VAL A 24 27.06 -2.80 -8.98
CA VAL A 24 25.62 -2.53 -9.18
C VAL A 24 25.02 -3.61 -10.09
N ASP A 25 23.96 -4.29 -9.60
CA ASP A 25 23.15 -5.22 -10.41
C ASP A 25 22.25 -4.42 -11.38
N VAL A 26 22.83 -3.95 -12.49
CA VAL A 26 22.13 -3.10 -13.48
C VAL A 26 20.90 -3.82 -14.04
N ARG A 27 21.00 -5.12 -14.35
CA ARG A 27 19.86 -5.90 -14.85
C ARG A 27 18.73 -5.95 -13.81
N GLY A 28 19.06 -6.20 -12.54
CA GLY A 28 18.09 -6.18 -11.45
C GLY A 28 17.42 -4.81 -11.27
N ALA A 29 18.19 -3.73 -11.36
CA ALA A 29 17.66 -2.37 -11.28
C ALA A 29 16.71 -2.03 -12.45
N LEU A 30 17.06 -2.43 -13.69
CA LEU A 30 16.18 -2.24 -14.85
C LEU A 30 14.86 -3.03 -14.71
N VAL A 31 14.93 -4.27 -14.21
CA VAL A 31 13.74 -5.09 -13.99
C VAL A 31 12.85 -4.51 -12.90
N LEU A 32 13.41 -4.09 -11.76
CA LEU A 32 12.61 -3.49 -10.69
C LEU A 32 12.00 -2.15 -11.15
N PHE A 33 12.72 -1.37 -11.95
CA PHE A 33 12.20 -0.12 -12.51
C PHE A 33 10.99 -0.40 -13.41
N LEU A 34 11.10 -1.39 -14.29
CA LEU A 34 10.00 -1.80 -15.16
C LEU A 34 8.80 -2.34 -14.36
N VAL A 35 9.03 -3.11 -13.30
CA VAL A 35 7.98 -3.56 -12.39
C VAL A 35 7.28 -2.36 -11.72
N GLY A 36 8.06 -1.38 -11.24
CA GLY A 36 7.52 -0.17 -10.64
C GLY A 36 6.70 0.65 -11.65
N TYR A 37 7.18 0.76 -12.89
CA TYR A 37 6.48 1.41 -13.98
C TYR A 37 5.16 0.69 -14.33
N ILE A 38 5.15 -0.63 -14.45
CA ILE A 38 3.92 -1.41 -14.71
C ILE A 38 2.89 -1.19 -13.59
N LYS A 39 3.32 -1.23 -12.31
CA LYS A 39 2.44 -0.97 -11.18
C LYS A 39 1.79 0.41 -11.30
N LYS A 40 2.57 1.46 -11.56
CA LYS A 40 2.06 2.83 -11.67
C LYS A 40 1.23 3.03 -12.94
N ALA A 41 1.86 2.90 -14.10
CA ALA A 41 1.33 3.35 -15.38
C ALA A 41 0.25 2.40 -15.96
N CYS A 42 0.33 1.09 -15.71
CA CYS A 42 -0.64 0.14 -16.26
C CYS A 42 -1.72 -0.23 -15.25
N ILE A 43 -1.33 -0.53 -14.00
CA ILE A 43 -2.28 -1.04 -13.00
C ILE A 43 -2.98 0.11 -12.28
N ALA A 44 -2.22 1.01 -11.64
CA ALA A 44 -2.81 2.08 -10.83
C ALA A 44 -3.58 3.08 -11.70
N ASP A 45 -2.99 3.55 -12.79
CA ASP A 45 -3.67 4.50 -13.69
C ASP A 45 -4.83 3.83 -14.45
N GLY A 46 -4.73 2.53 -14.75
CA GLY A 46 -5.80 1.77 -15.39
C GLY A 46 -7.04 1.60 -14.50
N VAL A 47 -6.86 1.30 -13.21
CA VAL A 47 -7.99 1.16 -12.28
C VAL A 47 -8.52 2.49 -11.76
N ALA A 48 -7.69 3.55 -11.80
CA ALA A 48 -8.06 4.90 -11.34
C ALA A 48 -9.33 5.44 -12.01
N VAL A 49 -9.53 5.17 -13.30
CA VAL A 49 -10.71 5.62 -14.06
C VAL A 49 -12.02 5.19 -13.39
N TYR A 50 -12.09 3.94 -12.91
CA TYR A 50 -13.28 3.40 -12.24
C TYR A 50 -13.41 3.90 -10.81
N VAL A 51 -12.28 4.10 -10.13
CA VAL A 51 -12.26 4.70 -8.79
C VAL A 51 -12.83 6.12 -8.86
N ASP A 52 -12.31 6.94 -9.76
CA ASP A 52 -12.72 8.32 -9.93
C ASP A 52 -14.18 8.42 -10.38
N GLN A 53 -14.61 7.56 -11.30
CA GLN A 53 -16.02 7.48 -11.70
C GLN A 53 -16.95 7.18 -10.52
N TYR A 54 -16.61 6.21 -9.67
CA TYR A 54 -17.43 5.86 -8.51
C TYR A 54 -17.42 6.97 -7.44
N PHE A 55 -16.24 7.45 -7.06
CA PHE A 55 -16.11 8.45 -6.01
C PHE A 55 -16.59 9.84 -6.43
N ALA A 56 -16.65 10.18 -7.73
CA ALA A 56 -17.23 11.44 -8.18
C ALA A 56 -18.74 11.56 -7.89
N GLN A 57 -19.47 10.43 -7.87
CA GLN A 57 -20.92 10.41 -7.73
C GLN A 57 -21.41 9.17 -6.95
N SER A 58 -20.79 8.91 -5.79
CA SER A 58 -21.05 7.68 -5.01
C SER A 58 -22.54 7.45 -4.68
N GLY A 59 -23.33 8.52 -4.54
CA GLY A 59 -24.77 8.47 -4.31
C GLY A 59 -25.62 8.04 -5.50
N SER A 60 -25.05 7.90 -6.70
CA SER A 60 -25.78 7.46 -7.90
C SER A 60 -25.55 5.99 -8.22
N PHE A 61 -24.63 5.32 -7.52
CA PHE A 61 -24.18 3.98 -7.82
C PHE A 61 -24.77 2.90 -6.88
N THR A 62 -24.72 1.66 -7.36
CA THR A 62 -25.06 0.45 -6.60
C THR A 62 -23.99 0.05 -5.59
N ALA A 63 -24.35 -0.79 -4.63
CA ALA A 63 -23.44 -1.36 -3.63
C ALA A 63 -22.30 -2.19 -4.26
N ILE A 64 -22.57 -2.93 -5.34
CA ILE A 64 -21.53 -3.68 -6.07
C ILE A 64 -20.48 -2.72 -6.63
N SER A 65 -20.91 -1.56 -7.13
CA SER A 65 -20.00 -0.52 -7.62
C SER A 65 -19.17 0.08 -6.49
N ALA A 66 -19.72 0.16 -5.27
CA ALA A 66 -18.97 0.56 -4.08
C ALA A 66 -17.85 -0.43 -3.75
N TRP A 67 -18.12 -1.74 -3.83
CA TRP A 67 -17.10 -2.77 -3.66
C TRP A 67 -16.00 -2.66 -4.71
N ILE A 68 -16.36 -2.47 -5.99
CA ILE A 68 -15.40 -2.25 -7.07
C ILE A 68 -14.55 -1.01 -6.77
N GLY A 69 -15.18 0.14 -6.49
CA GLY A 69 -14.49 1.40 -6.24
C GLY A 69 -13.52 1.34 -5.07
N VAL A 70 -13.92 0.72 -3.94
CA VAL A 70 -13.06 0.60 -2.75
C VAL A 70 -11.92 -0.39 -2.97
N LEU A 71 -12.17 -1.55 -3.56
CA LEU A 71 -11.12 -2.54 -3.86
C LEU A 71 -10.12 -2.01 -4.90
N PHE A 72 -10.62 -1.32 -5.93
CA PHE A 72 -9.77 -0.71 -6.95
C PHE A 72 -8.97 0.45 -6.38
N TYR A 73 -9.54 1.21 -5.45
CA TYR A 73 -8.78 2.24 -4.75
C TYR A 73 -7.65 1.63 -3.90
N ALA A 74 -7.87 0.52 -3.21
CA ALA A 74 -6.79 -0.19 -2.51
C ALA A 74 -5.68 -0.64 -3.49
N ILE A 75 -6.05 -1.18 -4.65
CA ILE A 75 -5.07 -1.53 -5.69
C ILE A 75 -4.34 -0.27 -6.20
N GLN A 76 -5.07 0.80 -6.49
CA GLN A 76 -4.53 2.08 -6.98
C GLN A 76 -3.50 2.63 -6.01
N ILE A 77 -3.87 2.88 -4.75
CA ILE A 77 -2.97 3.49 -3.76
C ILE A 77 -1.72 2.63 -3.53
N TYR A 78 -1.86 1.31 -3.52
CA TYR A 78 -0.70 0.42 -3.40
C TYR A 78 0.21 0.46 -4.62
N CYS A 79 -0.34 0.27 -5.82
CA CYS A 79 0.44 0.16 -7.05
C CYS A 79 1.04 1.51 -7.47
N ASP A 80 0.32 2.62 -7.26
CA ASP A 80 0.81 3.98 -7.50
C ASP A 80 2.04 4.26 -6.62
N PHE A 81 1.89 4.03 -5.32
CA PHE A 81 2.93 4.38 -4.36
C PHE A 81 4.09 3.39 -4.36
N SER A 82 3.81 2.08 -4.33
CA SER A 82 4.85 1.06 -4.44
C SER A 82 5.61 1.20 -5.75
N GLY A 83 4.91 1.45 -6.86
CA GLY A 83 5.54 1.64 -8.16
C GLY A 83 6.50 2.82 -8.18
N TYR A 84 6.07 3.97 -7.64
CA TYR A 84 6.92 5.14 -7.49
C TYR A 84 8.14 4.87 -6.62
N THR A 85 7.95 4.21 -5.47
CA THR A 85 9.07 3.94 -4.55
C THR A 85 10.03 2.90 -5.08
N ASP A 86 9.56 1.90 -5.85
CA ASP A 86 10.42 0.90 -6.50
C ASP A 86 11.33 1.60 -7.51
N MET A 87 10.77 2.44 -8.40
CA MET A 87 11.55 3.23 -9.35
C MET A 87 12.55 4.18 -8.65
N ALA A 88 12.16 4.79 -7.53
CA ALA A 88 13.07 5.65 -6.75
C ALA A 88 14.22 4.87 -6.10
N ILE A 89 13.95 3.67 -5.56
CA ILE A 89 14.96 2.77 -5.00
C ILE A 89 15.94 2.34 -6.10
N ASP A 90 15.47 2.05 -7.31
CA ASP A 90 16.34 1.65 -8.42
C ASP A 90 17.22 2.77 -8.94
N CYS A 91 16.66 3.96 -9.13
CA CYS A 91 17.46 5.13 -9.50
C CYS A 91 18.56 5.37 -8.47
N ALA A 92 18.27 5.23 -7.17
CA ALA A 92 19.28 5.34 -6.12
C ALA A 92 20.34 4.21 -6.22
N ARG A 93 19.93 2.96 -6.46
CA ARG A 93 20.84 1.82 -6.63
C ARG A 93 21.78 1.98 -7.82
N LEU A 94 21.27 2.47 -8.96
CA LEU A 94 22.09 2.78 -10.14
C LEU A 94 23.14 3.86 -9.84
N LEU A 95 22.83 4.78 -8.93
CA LEU A 95 23.76 5.81 -8.46
C LEU A 95 24.69 5.31 -7.31
N GLY A 96 24.60 4.03 -6.92
CA GLY A 96 25.40 3.45 -5.86
C GLY A 96 24.93 3.80 -4.45
N TYR A 97 23.64 4.06 -4.27
CA TYR A 97 22.97 4.29 -2.99
C TYR A 97 21.96 3.20 -2.66
N GLU A 98 21.87 2.86 -1.38
CA GLU A 98 20.89 1.91 -0.86
C GLU A 98 19.82 2.67 -0.08
N LEU A 99 18.61 2.71 -0.63
CA LEU A 99 17.41 3.21 0.04
C LEU A 99 16.65 2.07 0.72
N THR A 100 15.91 2.42 1.76
CA THR A 100 15.05 1.48 2.49
C THR A 100 13.85 1.06 1.63
N LEU A 101 13.45 -0.20 1.77
CA LEU A 101 12.22 -0.69 1.16
C LEU A 101 11.02 0.00 1.79
N ASN A 102 10.05 0.42 0.97
CA ASN A 102 8.84 1.04 1.48
C ASN A 102 7.63 0.10 1.55
N PHE A 103 7.59 -0.95 0.73
CA PHE A 103 6.48 -1.90 0.69
C PHE A 103 6.96 -3.35 0.62
N ASN A 104 6.35 -4.23 1.40
CA ASN A 104 6.67 -5.66 1.42
C ASN A 104 5.40 -6.54 1.41
N PHE A 105 4.71 -6.57 0.27
CA PHE A 105 3.47 -7.32 0.06
C PHE A 105 2.41 -7.09 1.16
N PRO A 106 2.00 -5.84 1.42
CA PRO A 106 1.16 -5.49 2.57
C PRO A 106 -0.22 -6.14 2.55
N TYR A 107 -0.78 -6.42 1.37
CA TYR A 107 -2.09 -7.06 1.25
C TYR A 107 -2.07 -8.58 1.46
N LEU A 108 -0.89 -9.17 1.73
CA LEU A 108 -0.76 -10.54 2.22
C LEU A 108 -0.67 -10.61 3.75
N ALA A 109 -0.75 -9.46 4.44
CA ALA A 109 -0.68 -9.40 5.89
C ALA A 109 -1.83 -10.18 6.55
N GLN A 110 -1.50 -10.92 7.61
CA GLN A 110 -2.45 -11.74 8.37
C GLN A 110 -3.12 -10.98 9.52
N ASP A 111 -2.55 -9.84 9.89
CA ASP A 111 -3.10 -8.95 10.90
C ASP A 111 -2.69 -7.50 10.63
N ILE A 112 -3.34 -6.56 11.33
CA ILE A 112 -3.11 -5.13 11.13
C ILE A 112 -1.70 -4.68 11.54
N ALA A 113 -1.05 -5.38 12.49
CA ALA A 113 0.32 -5.05 12.86
C ALA A 113 1.30 -5.48 11.75
N ASP A 114 1.13 -6.68 11.19
CA ASP A 114 1.87 -7.16 10.02
C ASP A 114 1.65 -6.23 8.81
N PHE A 115 0.42 -5.73 8.60
CA PHE A 115 0.13 -4.73 7.57
C PHE A 115 1.02 -3.49 7.71
N TRP A 116 1.09 -2.90 8.91
CA TRP A 116 1.92 -1.71 9.18
C TRP A 116 3.43 -1.96 9.16
N HIS A 117 3.88 -3.22 9.29
CA HIS A 117 5.28 -3.60 9.06
C HIS A 117 5.62 -3.77 7.57
N ARG A 118 4.61 -3.83 6.69
CA ARG A 118 4.74 -4.05 5.25
C ARG A 118 4.30 -2.87 4.41
N TRP A 119 3.51 -1.95 4.98
CA TRP A 119 2.95 -0.77 4.32
C TRP A 119 3.75 0.48 4.73
N HIS A 120 4.18 1.26 3.75
CA HIS A 120 4.86 2.55 3.94
C HIS A 120 5.93 2.47 5.06
N ILE A 121 6.80 1.47 4.98
CA ILE A 121 7.73 1.04 6.04
C ILE A 121 8.59 2.21 6.52
N SER A 122 9.04 3.09 5.62
CA SER A 122 9.84 4.24 6.00
C SER A 122 9.07 5.21 6.91
N LEU A 123 7.79 5.48 6.61
CA LEU A 123 6.92 6.30 7.45
C LEU A 123 6.54 5.58 8.75
N SER A 124 6.14 4.32 8.66
CA SER A 124 5.76 3.50 9.81
C SER A 124 6.89 3.45 10.85
N THR A 125 8.12 3.21 10.41
CA THR A 125 9.29 3.21 11.30
C THR A 125 9.66 4.61 11.80
N TRP A 126 9.44 5.66 11.00
CA TRP A 126 9.64 7.04 11.44
C TRP A 126 8.67 7.42 12.55
N LEU A 127 7.37 7.19 12.36
CA LEU A 127 6.33 7.40 13.37
C LEU A 127 6.63 6.59 14.65
N ARG A 128 7.07 5.35 14.50
CA ARG A 128 7.48 4.54 15.66
C ARG A 128 8.61 5.20 16.45
N ASP A 129 9.67 5.60 15.77
CA ASP A 129 10.92 5.99 16.43
C ASP A 129 10.93 7.44 16.89
N TYR A 130 10.22 8.33 16.19
CA TYR A 130 10.20 9.77 16.46
C TYR A 130 8.91 10.26 17.13
N LEU A 131 7.87 9.41 17.23
CA LEU A 131 6.62 9.77 17.90
C LEU A 131 6.23 8.75 18.97
N TYR A 132 6.01 7.49 18.58
CA TYR A 132 5.52 6.47 19.52
C TYR A 132 6.48 6.19 20.69
N ILE A 133 7.78 5.95 20.41
CA ILE A 133 8.79 5.68 21.44
C ILE A 133 8.98 6.91 22.36
N PRO A 134 9.15 8.15 21.84
CA PRO A 134 9.22 9.34 22.68
C PRO A 134 8.00 9.57 23.58
N LEU A 135 6.80 9.19 23.15
CA LEU A 135 5.58 9.22 24.00
C LEU A 135 5.57 8.18 25.13
N GLY A 136 6.63 7.36 25.24
CA GLY A 136 6.80 6.28 26.22
C GLY A 136 6.64 4.88 25.62
N GLY A 137 6.22 4.76 24.35
CA GLY A 137 6.06 3.48 23.66
C GLY A 137 5.18 2.50 24.43
N ASN A 138 5.74 1.34 24.78
CA ASN A 138 5.08 0.29 25.57
C ASN A 138 5.28 0.43 27.09
N ARG A 139 5.86 1.53 27.59
CA ARG A 139 6.14 1.72 29.02
C ARG A 139 4.90 2.22 29.77
N GLY A 140 4.76 1.82 31.03
CA GLY A 140 3.66 2.23 31.91
C GLY A 140 2.43 1.32 31.84
N PRO A 141 1.30 1.73 32.42
CA PRO A 141 0.09 0.92 32.45
C PRO A 141 -0.56 0.85 31.06
N ARG A 142 -1.41 -0.17 30.83
CA ARG A 142 -2.00 -0.50 29.52
C ARG A 142 -2.63 0.71 28.81
N TRP A 143 -3.31 1.58 29.55
CA TRP A 143 -3.98 2.73 28.95
C TRP A 143 -3.01 3.77 28.37
N PHE A 144 -1.77 3.90 28.90
CA PHE A 144 -0.74 4.75 28.29
C PHE A 144 -0.33 4.21 26.92
N VAL A 145 -0.19 2.90 26.80
CA VAL A 145 0.16 2.25 25.53
C VAL A 145 -0.93 2.51 24.49
N TYR A 146 -2.20 2.38 24.86
CA TYR A 146 -3.34 2.64 23.96
C TYR A 146 -3.42 4.11 23.54
N ARG A 147 -3.25 5.02 24.49
CA ARG A 147 -3.13 6.46 24.20
C ARG A 147 -1.98 6.72 23.22
N ASN A 148 -0.80 6.16 23.46
CA ASN A 148 0.36 6.36 22.60
C ASN A 148 0.12 5.83 21.17
N ILE A 149 -0.52 4.67 21.03
CA ILE A 149 -0.92 4.13 19.71
C ILE A 149 -1.90 5.08 19.02
N MET A 150 -2.96 5.51 19.71
CA MET A 150 -3.97 6.41 19.14
C MET A 150 -3.37 7.75 18.73
N VAL A 151 -2.59 8.40 19.61
CA VAL A 151 -1.93 9.66 19.30
C VAL A 151 -1.00 9.51 18.10
N THR A 152 -0.23 8.42 18.03
CA THR A 152 0.67 8.17 16.90
C THR A 152 -0.10 8.03 15.59
N MET A 153 -1.20 7.27 15.57
CA MET A 153 -1.97 7.06 14.33
C MET A 153 -2.83 8.25 13.94
N LEU A 154 -3.36 9.02 14.90
CA LEU A 154 -4.08 10.26 14.62
C LEU A 154 -3.15 11.31 14.00
N LEU A 155 -1.95 11.48 14.56
CA LEU A 155 -0.94 12.38 14.00
C LEU A 155 -0.41 11.86 12.66
N GLY A 156 -0.28 10.54 12.49
CA GLY A 156 0.02 9.92 11.20
C GLY A 156 -1.06 10.19 10.14
N GLY A 157 -2.33 10.19 10.53
CA GLY A 157 -3.45 10.63 9.69
C GLY A 157 -3.31 12.11 9.32
N LEU A 158 -3.13 12.99 10.30
CA LEU A 158 -2.96 14.44 10.07
C LEU A 158 -1.74 14.78 9.21
N TRP A 159 -0.70 13.95 9.21
CA TRP A 159 0.45 14.10 8.31
C TRP A 159 0.06 13.98 6.83
N HIS A 160 -1.01 13.25 6.52
CA HIS A 160 -1.54 13.11 5.15
C HIS A 160 -2.41 14.29 4.71
N GLY A 161 -3.07 14.99 5.65
CA GLY A 161 -3.87 16.17 5.35
C GLY A 161 -4.69 16.65 6.55
N ALA A 162 -5.20 17.88 6.48
CA ALA A 162 -5.92 18.53 7.57
C ALA A 162 -7.42 18.17 7.67
N ALA A 163 -7.95 17.39 6.72
CA ALA A 163 -9.36 17.00 6.70
C ALA A 163 -9.69 15.96 7.79
N TRP A 164 -10.92 16.01 8.32
CA TRP A 164 -11.42 15.06 9.31
C TRP A 164 -11.42 13.60 8.83
N THR A 165 -11.52 13.39 7.53
CA THR A 165 -11.40 12.09 6.88
C THR A 165 -10.07 11.40 7.22
N PHE A 166 -8.95 12.13 7.21
CA PHE A 166 -7.64 11.60 7.60
C PHE A 166 -7.51 11.33 9.11
N VAL A 167 -8.14 12.15 9.94
CA VAL A 167 -8.19 11.91 11.39
C VAL A 167 -8.93 10.61 11.68
N ILE A 168 -10.08 10.37 11.02
CA ILE A 168 -10.85 9.14 11.16
C ILE A 168 -10.05 7.94 10.63
N TRP A 169 -9.37 8.07 9.49
CA TRP A 169 -8.48 7.03 8.97
C TRP A 169 -7.41 6.64 10.00
N GLY A 170 -6.75 7.62 10.61
CA GLY A 170 -5.77 7.40 11.68
C GLY A 170 -6.40 6.75 12.90
N ALA A 171 -7.59 7.20 13.31
CA ALA A 171 -8.33 6.62 14.43
C ALA A 171 -8.68 5.14 14.20
N LEU A 172 -9.11 4.77 13.00
CA LEU A 172 -9.45 3.40 12.63
C LEU A 172 -8.23 2.48 12.71
N HIS A 173 -7.06 2.91 12.23
CA HIS A 173 -5.82 2.13 12.35
C HIS A 173 -5.34 2.02 13.79
N GLY A 174 -5.41 3.11 14.56
CA GLY A 174 -5.08 3.10 15.99
C GLY A 174 -5.98 2.13 16.77
N PHE A 175 -7.29 2.17 16.52
CA PHE A 175 -8.26 1.27 17.12
C PHE A 175 -7.98 -0.18 16.77
N ALA A 176 -7.73 -0.49 15.49
CA ALA A 176 -7.42 -1.85 15.07
C ALA A 176 -6.14 -2.40 15.68
N LEU A 177 -5.09 -1.59 15.84
CA LEU A 177 -3.86 -2.01 16.52
C LEU A 177 -4.10 -2.34 18.01
N ILE A 178 -4.92 -1.55 18.69
CA ILE A 178 -5.30 -1.82 20.09
C ILE A 178 -6.12 -3.10 20.16
N LEU A 179 -7.13 -3.26 19.29
CA LEU A 179 -7.96 -4.45 19.24
C LEU A 179 -7.14 -5.71 18.93
N HIS A 180 -6.21 -5.62 17.98
CA HIS A 180 -5.31 -6.72 17.65
C HIS A 180 -4.42 -7.13 18.84
N ARG A 181 -3.92 -6.15 19.60
CA ARG A 181 -3.16 -6.41 20.83
C ARG A 181 -4.02 -7.13 21.87
N LEU A 182 -5.21 -6.61 22.15
CA LEU A 182 -6.17 -7.23 23.08
C LEU A 182 -6.53 -8.66 22.66
N TRP A 183 -6.77 -8.86 21.36
CA TRP A 183 -7.04 -10.15 20.77
C TRP A 183 -5.89 -11.14 20.96
N CYS A 184 -4.64 -10.70 20.71
CA CYS A 184 -3.45 -11.53 20.92
C CYS A 184 -3.27 -11.92 22.39
N GLU A 185 -3.49 -10.99 23.33
CA GLU A 185 -3.43 -11.28 24.76
C GLU A 185 -4.51 -12.26 25.22
N TRP A 186 -5.72 -12.14 24.66
CA TRP A 186 -6.83 -13.02 24.97
C TRP A 186 -6.64 -14.43 24.39
N ILE A 187 -6.26 -14.54 23.12
CA ILE A 187 -6.09 -15.82 22.44
C ILE A 187 -4.86 -16.59 22.92
N ALA A 188 -3.83 -15.91 23.45
CA ALA A 188 -2.67 -16.56 24.07
C ALA A 188 -3.06 -17.46 25.24
N ARG A 189 -4.26 -17.26 25.83
CA ARG A 189 -4.82 -18.11 26.88
C ARG A 189 -5.40 -19.44 26.35
N PHE A 190 -5.54 -19.59 25.03
CA PHE A 190 -6.22 -20.72 24.39
C PHE A 190 -5.38 -21.31 23.24
N SER A 191 -4.60 -22.36 23.53
CA SER A 191 -3.64 -22.97 22.58
C SER A 191 -4.27 -23.46 21.26
N ARG A 192 -5.52 -23.95 21.30
CA ARG A 192 -6.23 -24.49 20.11
C ARG A 192 -6.77 -23.43 19.15
N LEU A 193 -6.98 -22.19 19.61
CA LEU A 193 -7.50 -21.09 18.77
C LEU A 193 -6.41 -20.43 17.90
N SER A 194 -5.13 -20.73 18.16
CA SER A 194 -3.98 -20.20 17.43
C SER A 194 -3.98 -20.55 15.93
N LYS A 195 -4.54 -21.71 15.54
CA LYS A 195 -4.65 -22.11 14.12
C LYS A 195 -5.79 -21.40 13.38
N ALA A 196 -6.92 -21.16 14.05
CA ALA A 196 -8.05 -20.40 13.48
C ALA A 196 -7.69 -18.93 13.23
N LYS A 197 -6.78 -18.36 14.04
CA LYS A 197 -6.20 -17.02 13.83
C LYS A 197 -5.61 -16.84 12.43
N VAL A 198 -4.96 -17.87 11.89
CA VAL A 198 -4.29 -17.81 10.58
C VAL A 198 -5.28 -17.82 9.42
N LEU A 199 -6.44 -18.48 9.58
CA LEU A 199 -7.41 -18.62 8.48
C LEU A 199 -8.28 -17.37 8.30
N ILE A 200 -8.69 -16.75 9.41
CA ILE A 200 -9.61 -15.60 9.41
C ILE A 200 -8.85 -14.26 9.47
N GLY A 201 -7.56 -14.27 9.86
CA GLY A 201 -6.75 -13.05 9.99
C GLY A 201 -6.64 -12.24 8.69
N TRP A 202 -6.24 -12.89 7.59
CA TRP A 202 -6.12 -12.24 6.28
C TRP A 202 -7.42 -11.56 5.80
N PRO A 203 -8.58 -12.25 5.70
CA PRO A 203 -9.80 -11.62 5.20
C PRO A 203 -10.30 -10.48 6.10
N LEU A 204 -10.13 -10.59 7.43
CA LEU A 204 -10.46 -9.48 8.34
C LEU A 204 -9.54 -8.27 8.15
N THR A 205 -8.24 -8.53 7.96
CA THR A 205 -7.24 -7.48 7.78
C THR A 205 -7.49 -6.71 6.49
N ILE A 206 -7.69 -7.41 5.36
CA ILE A 206 -7.93 -6.75 4.09
C ILE A 206 -9.26 -5.98 4.09
N TYR A 207 -10.31 -6.53 4.71
CA TYR A 207 -11.60 -5.85 4.84
C TYR A 207 -11.48 -4.58 5.70
N TRP A 208 -10.80 -4.65 6.85
CA TRP A 208 -10.57 -3.48 7.70
C TRP A 208 -9.75 -2.40 7.00
N VAL A 209 -8.69 -2.79 6.30
CA VAL A 209 -7.85 -1.88 5.52
C VAL A 209 -8.67 -1.20 4.43
N CYS A 210 -9.53 -1.93 3.70
CA CYS A 210 -10.46 -1.36 2.73
C CYS A 210 -11.44 -0.37 3.37
N LEU A 211 -12.00 -0.70 4.53
CA LEU A 211 -12.88 0.20 5.28
C LEU A 211 -12.16 1.49 5.65
N ALA A 212 -10.92 1.42 6.15
CA ALA A 212 -10.11 2.59 6.44
C ALA A 212 -9.88 3.42 5.16
N TRP A 213 -9.55 2.77 4.03
CA TRP A 213 -9.32 3.45 2.77
C TRP A 213 -10.50 4.26 2.23
N ILE A 214 -11.74 3.92 2.58
CA ILE A 214 -12.92 4.76 2.27
C ILE A 214 -12.70 6.19 2.75
N PHE A 215 -12.26 6.36 4.00
CA PHE A 215 -12.00 7.66 4.58
C PHE A 215 -10.78 8.33 3.95
N PHE A 216 -9.80 7.57 3.48
CA PHE A 216 -8.64 8.18 2.82
C PHE A 216 -9.00 8.73 1.43
N ARG A 217 -9.89 8.05 0.68
CA ARG A 217 -10.26 8.45 -0.68
C ARG A 217 -11.40 9.48 -0.76
N ALA A 218 -12.32 9.45 0.20
CA ALA A 218 -13.49 10.30 0.17
C ALA A 218 -13.11 11.79 0.24
N ALA A 219 -13.77 12.62 -0.57
CA ALA A 219 -13.56 14.07 -0.58
C ALA A 219 -14.00 14.73 0.74
N ASP A 220 -15.04 14.19 1.38
CA ASP A 220 -15.59 14.68 2.63
C ASP A 220 -16.31 13.58 3.44
N LEU A 221 -16.76 13.93 4.65
CA LEU A 221 -17.46 13.00 5.54
C LEU A 221 -18.84 12.54 5.01
N PRO A 222 -19.67 13.40 4.40
CA PRO A 222 -20.90 12.95 3.75
C PRO A 222 -20.67 11.86 2.70
N GLN A 223 -19.70 12.06 1.80
CA GLN A 223 -19.34 11.08 0.79
C GLN A 223 -18.80 9.80 1.42
N ALA A 224 -17.92 9.90 2.43
CA ALA A 224 -17.42 8.73 3.15
C ALA A 224 -18.57 7.92 3.77
N GLY A 225 -19.59 8.58 4.32
CA GLY A 225 -20.78 7.95 4.90
C GLY A 225 -21.62 7.19 3.86
N VAL A 226 -21.80 7.75 2.66
CA VAL A 226 -22.47 7.08 1.53
C VAL A 226 -21.71 5.81 1.15
N VAL A 227 -20.41 5.93 0.89
CA VAL A 227 -19.57 4.80 0.47
C VAL A 227 -19.51 3.72 1.55
N LEU A 228 -19.38 4.11 2.83
CA LEU A 228 -19.37 3.19 3.96
C LEU A 228 -20.67 2.38 4.05
N ARG A 229 -21.83 3.03 3.90
CA ARG A 229 -23.13 2.35 3.96
C ARG A 229 -23.32 1.39 2.79
N SER A 230 -22.89 1.77 1.59
CA SER A 230 -22.92 0.89 0.43
C SER A 230 -21.97 -0.29 0.57
N PHE A 231 -20.74 -0.07 1.06
CA PHE A 231 -19.73 -1.12 1.21
C PHE A 231 -20.06 -2.11 2.33
N VAL A 232 -20.47 -1.62 3.51
CA VAL A 232 -20.71 -2.45 4.70
C VAL A 232 -22.13 -3.03 4.73
N PHE A 233 -23.14 -2.22 4.44
CA PHE A 233 -24.55 -2.58 4.60
C PHE A 233 -25.26 -2.88 3.28
N TRP A 234 -24.53 -2.94 2.16
CA TRP A 234 -25.10 -3.20 0.83
C TRP A 234 -26.21 -2.22 0.42
N HIS A 235 -26.18 -1.00 0.95
CA HIS A 235 -27.18 0.01 0.63
C HIS A 235 -26.98 0.56 -0.80
N ASN A 236 -28.04 0.55 -1.60
CA ASN A 236 -28.04 1.11 -2.96
C ASN A 236 -28.65 2.51 -2.94
N TYR A 237 -27.85 3.53 -3.26
CA TYR A 237 -28.34 4.91 -3.35
C TYR A 237 -28.87 5.26 -4.74
N GLY A 238 -28.34 4.64 -5.79
CA GLY A 238 -28.81 4.84 -7.16
C GLY A 238 -28.73 3.58 -8.01
N THR A 239 -29.03 3.74 -9.30
CA THR A 239 -29.17 2.63 -10.26
C THR A 239 -27.96 2.47 -11.19
N MET A 240 -27.01 3.41 -11.18
CA MET A 240 -25.80 3.28 -11.99
C MET A 240 -24.96 2.10 -11.50
N ALA A 241 -24.37 1.35 -12.43
CA ALA A 241 -23.54 0.20 -12.11
C ALA A 241 -22.25 0.23 -12.92
N LEU A 242 -21.12 0.03 -12.23
CA LEU A 242 -19.90 -0.39 -12.87
C LEU A 242 -20.06 -1.84 -13.35
N ASN A 243 -19.33 -2.21 -14.40
CA ASN A 243 -19.36 -3.57 -14.94
C ASN A 243 -18.89 -4.57 -13.86
N PRO A 244 -19.72 -5.51 -13.39
CA PRO A 244 -19.33 -6.46 -12.34
C PRO A 244 -18.14 -7.35 -12.70
N TRP A 245 -17.89 -7.58 -13.99
CA TRP A 245 -16.73 -8.35 -14.47
C TRP A 245 -15.40 -7.72 -14.04
N LEU A 246 -15.36 -6.43 -13.72
CA LEU A 246 -14.19 -5.75 -13.17
C LEU A 246 -13.71 -6.39 -11.86
N LEU A 247 -14.59 -7.00 -11.07
CA LEU A 247 -14.20 -7.72 -9.85
C LEU A 247 -13.25 -8.89 -10.12
N ALA A 248 -13.25 -9.47 -11.33
CA ALA A 248 -12.32 -10.55 -11.69
C ALA A 248 -10.85 -10.08 -11.71
N LEU A 249 -10.59 -8.77 -11.86
CA LEU A 249 -9.23 -8.22 -11.81
C LEU A 249 -8.63 -8.31 -10.40
N VAL A 250 -9.44 -8.25 -9.35
CA VAL A 250 -8.96 -8.29 -7.95
C VAL A 250 -8.25 -9.62 -7.63
N PRO A 251 -8.87 -10.80 -7.82
CA PRO A 251 -8.17 -12.08 -7.58
C PRO A 251 -7.05 -12.32 -8.60
N ALA A 252 -7.16 -11.84 -9.84
CA ALA A 252 -6.08 -11.97 -10.83
C ALA A 252 -4.81 -11.23 -10.40
N LEU A 253 -4.95 -9.95 -9.99
CA LEU A 253 -3.84 -9.16 -9.45
C LEU A 253 -3.37 -9.70 -8.10
N GLY A 254 -4.27 -10.19 -7.25
CA GLY A 254 -3.94 -10.86 -6.00
C GLY A 254 -3.09 -12.11 -6.22
N LEU A 255 -3.37 -12.92 -7.25
CA LEU A 255 -2.57 -14.08 -7.62
C LEU A 255 -1.18 -13.65 -8.08
N VAL A 256 -1.06 -12.67 -8.97
CA VAL A 256 0.25 -12.13 -9.41
C VAL A 256 1.06 -11.62 -8.21
N HIS A 257 0.41 -10.90 -7.30
CA HIS A 257 1.02 -10.39 -6.07
C HIS A 257 1.54 -11.52 -5.18
N TRP A 258 0.75 -12.58 -4.99
CA TRP A 258 1.15 -13.77 -4.24
C TRP A 258 2.29 -14.54 -4.91
N MET A 259 2.24 -14.75 -6.24
CA MET A 259 3.30 -15.41 -7.01
C MET A 259 4.61 -14.66 -6.90
N THR A 260 4.55 -13.33 -6.94
CA THR A 260 5.73 -12.46 -6.75
C THR A 260 6.27 -12.58 -5.32
N ALA A 261 5.42 -12.61 -4.31
CA ALA A 261 5.83 -12.82 -2.91
C ALA A 261 6.48 -14.19 -2.66
N ARG A 262 6.12 -15.20 -3.46
CA ARG A 262 6.75 -16.54 -3.45
C ARG A 262 8.07 -16.61 -4.22
N GLY A 263 8.49 -15.52 -4.86
CA GLY A 263 9.72 -15.46 -5.62
C GLY A 263 9.66 -16.19 -6.97
N LEU A 264 8.47 -16.49 -7.50
CA LEU A 264 8.33 -17.20 -8.78
C LEU A 264 8.93 -16.43 -9.97
N PHE A 265 9.02 -15.10 -9.85
CA PHE A 265 9.65 -14.23 -10.84
C PHE A 265 11.05 -13.75 -10.43
N ALA A 266 11.68 -14.35 -9.40
CA ALA A 266 12.96 -13.87 -8.90
C ALA A 266 14.14 -14.41 -9.70
N GLY A 267 15.12 -13.53 -9.99
CA GLY A 267 16.45 -13.93 -10.46
C GLY A 267 16.55 -14.41 -11.91
N TRP A 268 15.45 -14.40 -12.69
CA TRP A 268 15.49 -14.78 -14.11
C TRP A 268 16.43 -13.87 -14.92
N TRP A 269 16.50 -12.58 -14.56
CA TRP A 269 17.34 -11.57 -15.20
C TRP A 269 18.85 -11.82 -15.04
N ARG A 270 19.25 -12.66 -14.08
CA ARG A 270 20.65 -13.02 -13.85
C ARG A 270 21.17 -14.07 -14.82
N ARG A 271 20.29 -14.67 -15.63
CA ARG A 271 20.62 -15.77 -16.53
C ARG A 271 20.79 -15.27 -17.97
N GLY A 272 21.63 -15.95 -18.73
CA GLY A 272 21.75 -15.79 -20.18
C GLY A 272 22.56 -14.58 -20.66
N PRO A 273 22.80 -14.49 -21.98
CA PRO A 273 23.63 -13.46 -22.60
C PRO A 273 23.02 -12.05 -22.50
N ASP A 274 23.86 -11.02 -22.43
CA ASP A 274 23.43 -9.61 -22.32
C ASP A 274 22.52 -9.18 -23.48
N ALA A 275 22.85 -9.58 -24.71
CA ALA A 275 22.05 -9.25 -25.89
C ALA A 275 20.61 -9.80 -25.81
N VAL A 276 20.46 -11.02 -25.28
CA VAL A 276 19.14 -11.66 -25.12
C VAL A 276 18.32 -10.93 -24.05
N PHE A 277 18.96 -10.58 -22.93
CA PHE A 277 18.32 -9.76 -21.89
C PHE A 277 17.89 -8.40 -22.44
N ALA A 278 18.78 -7.69 -23.15
CA ALA A 278 18.49 -6.37 -23.70
C ALA A 278 17.33 -6.41 -24.72
N ALA A 279 17.32 -7.38 -25.62
CA ALA A 279 16.23 -7.57 -26.57
C ALA A 279 14.91 -7.89 -25.86
N GLY A 280 14.91 -8.85 -24.93
CA GLY A 280 13.72 -9.20 -24.15
C GLY A 280 13.18 -8.05 -23.31
N PHE A 281 14.07 -7.29 -22.67
CA PHE A 281 13.72 -6.09 -21.92
C PHE A 281 13.13 -5.00 -22.83
N GLY A 282 13.74 -4.75 -23.99
CA GLY A 282 13.23 -3.80 -24.97
C GLY A 282 11.84 -4.17 -25.49
N CYS A 283 11.61 -5.44 -25.79
CA CYS A 283 10.28 -5.95 -26.15
C CYS A 283 9.28 -5.79 -24.99
N ALA A 284 9.69 -6.05 -23.74
CA ALA A 284 8.83 -5.87 -22.58
C ALA A 284 8.45 -4.39 -22.39
N VAL A 285 9.41 -3.46 -22.51
CA VAL A 285 9.16 -2.02 -22.46
C VAL A 285 8.19 -1.60 -23.57
N ALA A 286 8.44 -2.01 -24.81
CA ALA A 286 7.55 -1.71 -25.93
C ALA A 286 6.13 -2.24 -25.70
N GLY A 287 6.00 -3.46 -25.19
CA GLY A 287 4.72 -4.05 -24.84
C GLY A 287 3.99 -3.27 -23.74
N VAL A 288 4.70 -2.88 -22.68
CA VAL A 288 4.14 -2.10 -21.57
C VAL A 288 3.62 -0.74 -22.04
N LEU A 289 4.36 -0.06 -22.93
CA LEU A 289 3.94 1.23 -23.50
C LEU A 289 2.60 1.18 -24.24
N LEU A 290 2.20 0.01 -24.77
CA LEU A 290 0.88 -0.17 -25.40
C LEU A 290 -0.28 -0.14 -24.41
N PHE A 291 -0.03 -0.38 -23.12
CA PHE A 291 -1.05 -0.43 -22.07
C PHE A 291 -1.07 0.82 -21.19
N VAL A 292 -0.23 1.82 -21.48
CA VAL A 292 -0.19 3.08 -20.73
C VAL A 292 -1.35 3.96 -21.19
N PRO A 293 -2.22 4.44 -20.28
CA PRO A 293 -3.25 5.40 -20.62
C PRO A 293 -2.65 6.67 -21.25
N THR A 294 -3.31 7.22 -22.26
CA THR A 294 -2.85 8.44 -22.96
C THR A 294 -3.07 9.72 -22.15
N HIS A 295 -3.82 9.65 -21.05
CA HIS A 295 -4.12 10.79 -20.18
C HIS A 295 -3.16 10.81 -18.99
N TYR A 296 -2.75 12.02 -18.59
CA TYR A 296 -1.91 12.20 -17.40
C TYR A 296 -2.71 11.94 -16.11
N THR A 297 -2.25 10.98 -15.31
CA THR A 297 -2.77 10.71 -13.96
C THR A 297 -1.73 11.11 -12.92
N PRO A 298 -1.99 12.14 -12.08
CA PRO A 298 -1.01 12.59 -11.09
C PRO A 298 -0.75 11.51 -10.02
N PHE A 299 0.40 11.63 -9.35
CA PHE A 299 0.71 10.81 -8.17
C PHE A 299 -0.36 10.99 -7.09
N ILE A 300 -0.76 9.91 -6.43
CA ILE A 300 -1.98 9.89 -5.60
C ILE A 300 -1.92 10.90 -4.43
N TYR A 301 -0.75 11.16 -3.87
CA TYR A 301 -0.59 12.13 -2.78
C TYR A 301 -0.67 13.60 -3.19
N PHE A 302 -0.66 13.91 -4.50
CA PHE A 302 -0.87 15.28 -4.97
C PHE A 302 -2.35 15.63 -5.11
N GLN A 303 -3.25 14.71 -4.80
CA GLN A 303 -4.69 14.91 -4.84
C GLN A 303 -5.29 15.34 -3.49
N PHE A 304 -4.46 15.43 -2.44
CA PHE A 304 -4.86 15.72 -1.06
C PHE A 304 -4.23 17.01 -0.55
#